data_AF-A0A916R575-F1
#
_entry.id   AF-A0A916R575-F1
#
_cell.length_a   1.000
_cell.length_b   1.000
_cell.length_c   1.000
_cell.angle_alpha   90.00
_cell.angle_beta   90.00
_cell.angle_gamma   90.00
#
_symmetry.space_group_name_H-M   'P 1'
#
loop_
_entity.id
_entity.type
_entity.pdbx_description
1 polymer ?
#
loop_
_entity_poly.entity_id
_entity_poly.type
_entity_poly.pdbx_seq_one_letter_code
_entity_poly.pdbx_strand_id
1 'polypeptide(L)'
;MSLDFVILHEDIKVVLQAKTVIQEWLNQVGLELKPEKTKIAHTLEEYEGNKPGFDFLGFTIRQWKVKSTKHGFKTLIKPSSKSIKTHYRKLADICDSIKTASVKVLIAKLNPVIRGWSNYFSTVVSKETFSKLDMLLWKRLWRWVSRRHPNKSAKWVKDKYFPHCKKTRNWVLNDGEYILNQHSDVPIIRHIKVKGNKSPYDGDWTYWSNRIGKYPGIRKEVTTLLKRQKNKCAFCGLTFRSSDLMEVDHIKPKSEGGDNKLKNKQLLHRHCHDTKTALDKKTYTQPKLQDLPENYLWVDDMLILR
;
A
#
# COMPACT_ATOMS: atom_id res chain seq x y z
N MET A 1 2.53 -7.11 19.86
CA MET A 1 2.95 -7.19 18.45
C MET A 1 3.11 -8.67 18.12
N SER A 2 2.34 -9.25 17.19
CA SER A 2 2.48 -10.68 16.85
C SER A 2 3.50 -10.83 15.73
N LEU A 3 4.59 -11.54 16.01
CA LEU A 3 5.57 -11.93 15.00
C LEU A 3 5.06 -13.20 14.30
N ASP A 4 4.89 -13.13 12.98
CA ASP A 4 4.55 -14.29 12.15
C ASP A 4 5.76 -14.65 11.29
N PHE A 5 6.21 -15.90 11.33
CA PHE A 5 7.27 -16.43 10.48
C PHE A 5 6.89 -17.81 9.95
N VAL A 6 7.60 -18.27 8.91
CA VAL A 6 7.38 -19.58 8.28
C VAL A 6 8.74 -20.22 8.04
N ILE A 7 8.85 -21.51 8.34
CA ILE A 7 10.00 -22.35 8.04
C ILE A 7 9.61 -23.27 6.89
N LEU A 8 10.46 -23.37 5.88
CA LEU A 8 10.24 -24.22 4.72
C LEU A 8 11.42 -25.17 4.59
N HIS A 9 11.12 -26.47 4.56
CA HIS A 9 12.10 -27.52 4.27
C HIS A 9 11.38 -28.67 3.56
N GLU A 10 12.12 -29.44 2.74
CA GLU A 10 11.55 -30.59 2.03
C GLU A 10 11.33 -31.81 2.93
N ASP A 11 12.21 -32.01 3.91
CA ASP A 11 12.10 -33.05 4.94
C ASP A 11 11.33 -32.54 6.17
N ILE A 12 10.26 -33.23 6.53
CA ILE A 12 9.43 -32.97 7.71
C ILE A 12 10.22 -33.14 9.02
N LYS A 13 11.20 -34.06 9.08
CA LYS A 13 12.01 -34.28 10.28
C LYS A 13 12.78 -33.03 10.66
N VAL A 14 13.32 -32.33 9.66
CA VAL A 14 14.01 -31.05 9.86
C VAL A 14 13.05 -29.96 10.32
N VAL A 15 11.82 -29.91 9.80
CA VAL A 15 10.80 -28.95 10.26
C VAL A 15 10.43 -29.20 11.73
N LEU A 16 10.30 -30.46 12.13
CA LEU A 16 10.02 -30.84 13.52
C LEU A 16 11.18 -30.47 14.46
N GLN A 17 12.42 -30.73 14.05
CA GLN A 17 13.60 -30.31 14.81
C GLN A 17 13.70 -28.78 14.92
N ALA A 18 13.45 -28.06 13.82
CA ALA A 18 13.45 -26.60 13.81
C ALA A 18 12.40 -26.02 14.76
N LYS A 19 11.23 -26.66 14.88
CA LYS A 19 10.21 -26.28 15.86
C LYS A 19 10.76 -26.38 17.29
N THR A 20 11.45 -27.45 17.65
CA THR A 20 12.07 -27.63 18.97
C THR A 20 13.13 -26.57 19.24
N VAL A 21 14.06 -26.36 18.31
CA VAL A 21 15.14 -25.35 18.45
C VAL A 21 14.57 -23.95 18.64
N ILE A 22 13.52 -23.59 17.89
CA ILE A 22 12.88 -22.28 18.02
C ILE A 22 12.14 -22.14 19.33
N GLN A 23 11.51 -23.21 19.82
CA GLN A 23 10.84 -23.18 21.11
C GLN A 23 11.85 -22.95 22.24
N GLU A 24 13.00 -23.61 22.21
CA GLU A 24 14.09 -23.40 23.16
C GLU A 24 14.64 -21.97 23.08
N TRP A 25 14.87 -21.45 21.86
CA TRP A 25 15.36 -20.09 21.65
C TRP A 25 14.35 -19.02 22.10
N LEU A 26 13.05 -19.20 21.81
CA LEU A 26 12.01 -18.27 22.24
C LEU A 26 11.87 -18.24 23.77
N ASN A 27 12.02 -19.38 24.44
CA ASN A 27 11.98 -19.45 25.90
C ASN A 27 13.09 -18.61 26.54
N GLN A 28 14.29 -18.56 25.94
CA GLN A 28 15.40 -17.72 26.41
C GLN A 28 15.07 -16.22 26.37
N VAL A 29 14.20 -15.79 25.46
CA VAL A 29 13.75 -14.39 25.33
C VAL A 29 12.37 -14.13 25.96
N GLY A 30 11.84 -15.09 26.74
CA GLY A 30 10.56 -14.96 27.43
C GLY A 30 9.34 -15.00 26.50
N LEU A 31 9.45 -15.65 25.34
CA LEU A 31 8.36 -15.84 24.38
C LEU A 31 8.02 -17.33 24.22
N GLU A 32 6.77 -17.62 23.88
CA GLU A 32 6.32 -18.99 23.63
C GLU A 32 5.53 -19.10 22.32
N LEU A 33 5.66 -20.25 21.65
CA LEU A 33 4.84 -20.57 20.48
C LEU A 33 3.41 -20.88 20.90
N LYS A 34 2.44 -20.14 20.35
CA LYS A 34 1.03 -20.45 20.60
C LYS A 34 0.63 -21.74 19.85
N PRO A 35 0.23 -22.82 20.53
CA PRO A 35 -0.08 -24.10 19.87
C PRO A 35 -1.23 -23.96 18.85
N GLU A 36 -2.24 -23.17 19.17
CA GLU A 36 -3.40 -22.91 18.30
C GLU A 36 -3.03 -22.27 16.94
N LYS A 37 -1.93 -21.50 16.90
CA LYS A 37 -1.47 -20.79 15.70
C LYS A 37 -0.41 -21.58 14.94
N THR A 38 0.33 -22.44 15.63
CA THR A 38 1.45 -23.19 15.06
C THR A 38 0.90 -24.39 14.32
N LYS A 39 1.08 -24.42 13.00
CA LYS A 39 0.57 -25.49 12.14
C LYS A 39 1.66 -25.98 11.20
N ILE A 40 1.71 -27.28 11.02
CA ILE A 40 2.53 -27.92 10.00
C ILE A 40 1.60 -28.20 8.81
N ALA A 41 2.04 -27.79 7.62
CA ALA A 41 1.28 -27.98 6.40
C ALA A 41 2.23 -28.32 5.26
N HIS A 42 1.80 -29.23 4.38
CA HIS A 42 2.53 -29.52 3.16
C HIS A 42 1.97 -28.68 2.00
N THR A 43 2.83 -28.21 1.10
CA THR A 43 2.40 -27.31 0.01
C THR A 43 1.60 -28.02 -1.07
N LEU A 44 1.77 -29.33 -1.24
CA LEU A 44 1.19 -30.11 -2.34
C LEU A 44 0.17 -31.16 -1.88
N GLU A 45 0.34 -31.69 -0.68
CA GLU A 45 -0.36 -32.87 -0.17
C GLU A 45 -1.02 -32.55 1.17
N GLU A 46 -1.98 -33.38 1.56
CA GLU A 46 -2.64 -33.25 2.85
C GLU A 46 -1.73 -33.79 3.95
N TYR A 47 -1.68 -33.09 5.08
CA TYR A 47 -0.86 -33.50 6.22
C TYR A 47 -1.62 -33.25 7.50
N GLU A 48 -1.83 -34.30 8.30
CA GLU A 48 -2.56 -34.26 9.57
C GLU A 48 -3.95 -33.57 9.47
N GLY A 49 -4.72 -33.89 8.42
CA GLY A 49 -6.03 -33.31 8.15
C GLY A 49 -6.00 -31.85 7.66
N ASN A 50 -4.80 -31.26 7.47
CA ASN A 50 -4.65 -29.94 6.89
C ASN A 50 -4.58 -30.03 5.36
N LYS A 51 -5.51 -29.32 4.71
CA LYS A 51 -5.54 -29.22 3.24
C LYS A 51 -4.20 -28.71 2.70
N PRO A 52 -3.80 -29.13 1.48
CA PRO A 52 -2.58 -28.66 0.86
C PRO A 52 -2.47 -27.13 0.79
N GLY A 53 -1.29 -26.63 1.15
CA GLY A 53 -0.96 -25.21 1.19
C GLY A 53 -1.21 -24.56 2.55
N PHE A 54 -0.72 -23.34 2.70
CA PHE A 54 -0.85 -22.58 3.95
C PHE A 54 -1.08 -21.09 3.67
N ASP A 55 -1.63 -20.41 4.68
CA ASP A 55 -1.86 -18.97 4.64
C ASP A 55 -0.74 -18.22 5.38
N PHE A 56 -0.16 -17.20 4.74
CA PHE A 56 0.83 -16.31 5.36
C PHE A 56 0.66 -14.89 4.84
N LEU A 57 0.63 -13.89 5.74
CA LEU A 57 0.45 -12.46 5.42
C LEU A 57 -0.72 -12.16 4.46
N GLY A 58 -1.80 -12.93 4.55
CA GLY A 58 -2.98 -12.78 3.70
C GLY A 58 -2.88 -13.42 2.32
N PHE A 59 -1.82 -14.19 2.06
CA PHE A 59 -1.63 -14.99 0.86
C PHE A 59 -1.82 -16.47 1.17
N THR A 60 -2.44 -17.22 0.26
CA THR A 60 -2.44 -18.68 0.26
C THR A 60 -1.34 -19.16 -0.69
N ILE A 61 -0.39 -19.92 -0.17
CA ILE A 61 0.69 -20.56 -0.93
C ILE A 61 0.35 -22.04 -1.08
N ARG A 62 0.16 -22.50 -2.31
CA ARG A 62 -0.18 -23.90 -2.61
C ARG A 62 0.45 -24.38 -3.91
N GLN A 63 0.90 -25.63 -3.92
CA GLN A 63 1.32 -26.34 -5.12
C GLN A 63 0.21 -27.24 -5.65
N TRP A 64 0.19 -27.40 -6.97
CA TRP A 64 -0.78 -28.21 -7.69
C TRP A 64 -0.04 -29.17 -8.61
N LYS A 65 -0.40 -30.46 -8.61
CA LYS A 65 0.17 -31.45 -9.53
C LYS A 65 -0.18 -31.05 -10.97
N VAL A 66 0.81 -30.93 -11.84
CA VAL A 66 0.62 -30.61 -13.26
C VAL A 66 1.60 -31.41 -14.12
N LYS A 67 1.14 -31.87 -15.29
CA LYS A 67 1.97 -32.61 -16.25
C LYS A 67 2.89 -31.70 -17.09
N SER A 68 2.62 -30.39 -17.10
CA SER A 68 3.28 -29.42 -17.99
C SER A 68 4.64 -28.90 -17.50
N THR A 69 5.11 -29.34 -16.33
CA THR A 69 6.34 -28.83 -15.71
C THR A 69 7.28 -29.99 -15.40
N LYS A 70 8.59 -29.81 -15.59
CA LYS A 70 9.62 -30.83 -15.28
C LYS A 70 9.54 -31.35 -13.83
N HIS A 71 9.16 -30.50 -12.88
CA HIS A 71 9.01 -30.86 -11.46
C HIS A 71 7.67 -31.53 -11.12
N GLY A 72 6.73 -31.66 -12.08
CA GLY A 72 5.42 -32.28 -11.84
C GLY A 72 4.41 -31.43 -11.04
N PHE A 73 4.76 -30.20 -10.65
CA PHE A 73 3.85 -29.30 -9.92
C PHE A 73 4.05 -27.82 -10.26
N LYS A 74 3.01 -27.03 -9.97
CA LYS A 74 2.99 -25.56 -10.12
C LYS A 74 2.58 -24.89 -8.81
N THR A 75 3.41 -23.98 -8.33
CA THR A 75 3.08 -23.12 -7.18
C THR A 75 2.20 -21.96 -7.62
N LEU A 76 1.02 -21.84 -7.01
CA LEU A 76 0.13 -20.70 -7.17
C LEU A 76 -0.02 -19.98 -5.83
N ILE A 77 0.37 -18.72 -5.82
CA ILE A 77 0.13 -17.82 -4.69
C ILE A 77 -1.10 -16.99 -5.04
N LYS A 78 -2.12 -17.01 -4.17
CA LYS A 78 -3.38 -16.27 -4.34
C LYS A 78 -3.69 -15.47 -3.07
N PRO A 79 -4.51 -14.40 -3.14
CA PRO A 79 -5.05 -13.78 -1.93
C PRO A 79 -5.84 -14.83 -1.13
N SER A 80 -5.66 -14.87 0.19
CA SER A 80 -6.32 -15.87 1.03
C SER A 80 -7.81 -15.62 1.16
N SER A 81 -8.59 -16.68 1.33
CA SER A 81 -10.04 -16.59 1.53
C SER A 81 -10.42 -15.66 2.68
N LYS A 82 -9.64 -15.69 3.77
CA LYS A 82 -9.80 -14.79 4.92
C LYS A 82 -9.54 -13.33 4.54
N SER A 83 -8.46 -13.05 3.80
CA SER A 83 -8.14 -11.71 3.32
C SER A 83 -9.23 -11.16 2.40
N ILE A 84 -9.68 -11.96 1.43
CA ILE A 84 -10.75 -11.60 0.49
C ILE A 84 -12.04 -11.27 1.23
N LYS A 85 -12.46 -12.13 2.18
CA LYS A 85 -13.69 -11.94 2.97
C LYS A 85 -13.61 -10.68 3.82
N THR A 86 -12.47 -10.43 4.45
CA THR A 86 -12.24 -9.25 5.29
C THR A 86 -12.31 -7.97 4.47
N HIS A 87 -11.68 -7.97 3.29
CA HIS A 87 -11.73 -6.84 2.37
C HIS A 87 -13.14 -6.56 1.85
N TYR A 88 -13.85 -7.59 1.38
CA TYR A 88 -15.23 -7.43 0.93
C TYR A 88 -16.15 -6.92 2.04
N ARG A 89 -15.99 -7.41 3.28
CA ARG A 89 -16.72 -6.90 4.46
C ARG A 89 -16.44 -5.42 4.68
N LYS A 90 -15.18 -4.99 4.60
CA LYS A 90 -14.85 -3.56 4.73
C LYS A 90 -15.55 -2.70 3.66
N LEU A 91 -15.58 -3.14 2.40
CA LEU A 91 -16.31 -2.44 1.34
C LEU A 91 -17.83 -2.42 1.61
N ALA A 92 -18.35 -3.53 2.12
CA ALA A 92 -19.74 -3.69 2.50
C ALA A 92 -20.15 -2.74 3.63
N ASP A 93 -19.36 -2.67 4.69
CA ASP A 93 -19.58 -1.79 5.84
C ASP A 93 -19.54 -0.32 5.42
N ILE A 94 -18.65 0.05 4.49
CA ILE A 94 -18.65 1.39 3.90
C ILE A 94 -19.99 1.67 3.23
N CYS A 95 -20.48 0.78 2.35
CA CYS A 95 -21.77 0.98 1.68
C CYS A 95 -22.94 1.11 2.67
N ASP A 96 -22.91 0.36 3.77
CA ASP A 96 -23.97 0.34 4.79
C ASP A 96 -23.92 1.54 5.73
N SER A 97 -22.73 2.09 6.00
CA SER A 97 -22.57 3.27 6.84
C SER A 97 -23.08 4.56 6.18
N ILE A 98 -23.08 4.62 4.84
CA ILE A 98 -23.44 5.82 4.07
C ILE A 98 -24.60 5.54 3.10
N LYS A 99 -25.74 5.09 3.64
CA LYS A 99 -26.94 4.74 2.88
C LYS A 99 -27.57 5.90 2.11
N THR A 100 -27.45 7.13 2.59
CA THR A 100 -28.12 8.33 2.04
C THR A 100 -27.15 9.30 1.36
N ALA A 101 -25.83 9.11 1.53
CA ALA A 101 -24.80 9.97 0.99
C ALA A 101 -24.82 10.05 -0.54
N SER A 102 -24.18 11.06 -1.11
CA SER A 102 -24.01 11.18 -2.56
C SER A 102 -23.08 10.11 -3.12
N VAL A 103 -23.19 9.86 -4.43
CA VAL A 103 -22.32 8.92 -5.16
C VAL A 103 -20.85 9.33 -5.03
N LYS A 104 -20.55 10.62 -5.20
CA LYS A 104 -19.24 11.23 -4.95
C LYS A 104 -18.61 10.77 -3.63
N VAL A 105 -19.35 10.91 -2.53
CA VAL A 105 -18.87 10.54 -1.18
C VAL A 105 -18.63 9.03 -1.07
N LEU A 106 -19.52 8.21 -1.64
CA LEU A 106 -19.35 6.75 -1.66
C LEU A 106 -18.10 6.34 -2.43
N ILE A 107 -17.91 6.87 -3.64
CA ILE A 107 -16.72 6.59 -4.47
C ILE A 107 -15.44 7.06 -3.77
N ALA A 108 -15.46 8.26 -3.17
CA ALA A 108 -14.31 8.81 -2.45
C ALA A 108 -13.88 7.92 -1.27
N LYS A 109 -14.81 7.26 -0.57
CA LYS A 109 -14.49 6.30 0.51
C LYS A 109 -14.03 4.94 -0.01
N LEU A 110 -14.62 4.42 -1.09
CA LEU A 110 -14.30 3.10 -1.63
C LEU A 110 -12.95 3.09 -2.37
N ASN A 111 -12.66 4.12 -3.17
CA ASN A 111 -11.50 4.14 -4.08
C ASN A 111 -10.14 3.94 -3.38
N PRO A 112 -9.84 4.58 -2.23
CA PRO A 112 -8.59 4.35 -1.52
C PRO A 112 -8.46 2.91 -1.00
N VAL A 113 -9.56 2.31 -0.55
CA VAL A 113 -9.59 0.94 -0.02
C VAL A 113 -9.37 -0.09 -1.14
N ILE A 114 -10.07 0.09 -2.27
CA ILE A 114 -9.89 -0.75 -3.47
C ILE A 114 -8.45 -0.64 -3.97
N ARG A 115 -7.95 0.58 -4.14
CA ARG A 115 -6.59 0.84 -4.65
C ARG A 115 -5.52 0.20 -3.75
N GLY A 116 -5.61 0.40 -2.44
CA GLY A 116 -4.64 -0.14 -1.50
C GLY A 116 -4.59 -1.67 -1.54
N TRP A 117 -5.76 -2.32 -1.48
CA TRP A 117 -5.86 -3.77 -1.47
C TRP A 117 -5.42 -4.39 -2.80
N SER A 118 -5.87 -3.85 -3.94
CA SER A 118 -5.47 -4.34 -5.25
C SER A 118 -3.97 -4.18 -5.51
N ASN A 119 -3.36 -3.09 -5.06
CA ASN A 119 -1.92 -2.90 -5.19
C ASN A 119 -1.13 -3.92 -4.36
N TYR A 120 -1.55 -4.17 -3.12
CA TYR A 120 -0.91 -5.17 -2.25
C TYR A 120 -0.93 -6.58 -2.88
N PHE A 121 -2.05 -6.98 -3.47
CA PHE A 121 -2.20 -8.29 -4.11
C PHE A 121 -1.84 -8.32 -5.60
N SER A 122 -1.32 -7.23 -6.18
CA SER A 122 -0.98 -7.12 -7.61
C SER A 122 0.21 -8.00 -8.02
N THR A 123 0.98 -8.52 -7.05
CA THR A 123 2.20 -9.30 -7.31
C THR A 123 1.95 -10.79 -7.54
N VAL A 124 0.75 -11.28 -7.21
CA VAL A 124 0.40 -12.70 -7.19
C VAL A 124 -0.74 -13.02 -8.17
N VAL A 125 -1.23 -14.26 -8.16
CA VAL A 125 -2.30 -14.71 -9.07
C VAL A 125 -3.66 -14.19 -8.57
N SER A 126 -3.96 -12.92 -8.87
CA SER A 126 -5.11 -12.22 -8.27
C SER A 126 -6.21 -11.81 -9.26
N LYS A 127 -6.02 -11.93 -10.58
CA LYS A 127 -7.00 -11.42 -11.57
C LYS A 127 -8.41 -12.01 -11.41
N GLU A 128 -8.50 -13.32 -11.23
CA GLU A 128 -9.79 -13.99 -10.99
C GLU A 128 -10.48 -13.46 -9.73
N THR A 129 -9.71 -13.31 -8.63
CA THR A 129 -10.19 -12.74 -7.37
C THR A 129 -10.64 -11.29 -7.54
N PHE A 130 -9.90 -10.49 -8.29
CA PHE A 130 -10.24 -9.09 -8.57
C PHE A 130 -11.57 -8.99 -9.33
N SER A 131 -11.74 -9.77 -10.41
CA SER A 131 -13.00 -9.82 -11.16
C SER A 131 -14.18 -10.28 -10.29
N LYS A 132 -13.96 -11.26 -9.40
CA LYS A 132 -14.98 -11.72 -8.45
C LYS A 132 -15.38 -10.61 -7.47
N LEU A 133 -14.42 -9.88 -6.93
CA LEU A 133 -14.67 -8.76 -6.01
C LEU A 133 -15.42 -7.61 -6.71
N ASP A 134 -15.04 -7.27 -7.94
CA ASP A 134 -15.72 -6.27 -8.75
C ASP A 134 -17.20 -6.65 -8.97
N MET A 135 -17.47 -7.91 -9.34
CA MET A 135 -18.83 -8.42 -9.51
C MET A 135 -19.65 -8.36 -8.21
N LEU A 136 -19.06 -8.77 -7.07
CA LEU A 136 -19.74 -8.73 -5.78
C LEU A 136 -20.03 -7.29 -5.33
N LEU A 137 -19.07 -6.39 -5.51
CA LEU A 137 -19.23 -4.98 -5.20
C LEU A 137 -20.30 -4.35 -6.10
N TRP A 138 -20.30 -4.64 -7.41
CA TRP A 138 -21.32 -4.19 -8.33
C TRP A 138 -22.73 -4.60 -7.88
N LYS A 139 -22.94 -5.88 -7.53
CA LYS A 139 -24.25 -6.36 -7.01
C LYS A 139 -24.70 -5.57 -5.78
N ARG A 140 -23.77 -5.24 -4.90
CA ARG A 140 -24.06 -4.45 -3.69
C ARG A 140 -24.40 -3.00 -4.04
N LEU A 141 -23.62 -2.38 -4.92
CA LEU A 141 -23.86 -1.00 -5.37
C LEU A 141 -25.19 -0.88 -6.12
N TRP A 142 -25.54 -1.87 -6.94
CA TRP A 142 -26.85 -1.95 -7.59
C TRP A 142 -27.98 -1.91 -6.57
N ARG A 143 -27.94 -2.76 -5.54
CA ARG A 143 -28.93 -2.74 -4.46
C ARG A 143 -28.95 -1.41 -3.72
N TRP A 144 -27.78 -0.83 -3.47
CA TRP A 144 -27.64 0.45 -2.78
C TRP A 144 -28.31 1.59 -3.57
N VAL A 145 -28.12 1.67 -4.90
CA VAL A 145 -28.75 2.71 -5.73
C VAL A 145 -30.24 2.45 -5.96
N SER A 146 -30.65 1.21 -6.21
CA SER A 146 -32.05 0.88 -6.52
C SER A 146 -32.95 1.14 -5.32
N ARG A 147 -32.49 0.87 -4.10
CA ARG A 147 -33.23 1.19 -2.86
C ARG A 147 -33.59 2.67 -2.74
N ARG A 148 -32.81 3.58 -3.33
CA ARG A 148 -33.05 5.02 -3.27
C ARG A 148 -34.16 5.48 -4.23
N HIS A 149 -34.55 4.62 -5.17
CA HIS A 149 -35.50 4.94 -6.23
C HIS A 149 -36.51 3.82 -6.43
N PRO A 150 -37.36 3.53 -5.42
CA PRO A 150 -38.32 2.43 -5.48
C PRO A 150 -39.31 2.56 -6.66
N ASN A 151 -39.60 3.80 -7.08
CA ASN A 151 -40.57 4.10 -8.13
C ASN A 151 -39.93 4.34 -9.51
N LYS A 152 -38.64 4.04 -9.69
CA LYS A 152 -37.94 4.22 -10.97
C LYS A 152 -37.58 2.87 -11.58
N SER A 153 -37.62 2.80 -12.91
CA SER A 153 -37.23 1.59 -13.63
C SER A 153 -35.74 1.29 -13.49
N ALA A 154 -35.38 0.00 -13.60
CA ALA A 154 -33.98 -0.43 -13.61
C ALA A 154 -33.16 0.26 -14.71
N LYS A 155 -33.77 0.52 -15.88
CA LYS A 155 -33.13 1.26 -16.98
C LYS A 155 -32.74 2.67 -16.55
N TRP A 156 -33.66 3.40 -15.92
CA TRP A 156 -33.37 4.75 -15.40
C TRP A 156 -32.26 4.74 -14.35
N VAL A 157 -32.27 3.77 -13.42
CA VAL A 157 -31.21 3.63 -12.41
C VAL A 157 -29.86 3.36 -13.06
N LYS A 158 -29.80 2.46 -14.05
CA LYS A 158 -28.59 2.18 -14.82
C LYS A 158 -28.09 3.43 -15.54
N ASP A 159 -28.95 4.16 -16.22
CA ASP A 159 -28.53 5.33 -17.01
C ASP A 159 -28.07 6.48 -16.11
N LYS A 160 -28.64 6.62 -14.91
CA LYS A 160 -28.23 7.65 -13.94
C LYS A 160 -26.93 7.35 -13.20
N TYR A 161 -26.73 6.12 -12.73
CA TYR A 161 -25.63 5.76 -11.82
C TYR A 161 -24.50 4.99 -12.48
N PHE A 162 -24.77 4.37 -13.63
CA PHE A 162 -23.81 3.61 -14.41
C PHE A 162 -23.84 4.07 -15.88
N PRO A 163 -23.75 5.40 -16.15
CA PRO A 163 -23.75 5.89 -17.51
C PRO A 163 -22.54 5.34 -18.26
N HIS A 164 -22.73 5.15 -19.57
CA HIS A 164 -21.64 4.72 -20.44
C HIS A 164 -20.57 5.81 -20.49
N CYS A 165 -19.31 5.44 -20.27
CA CYS A 165 -18.18 6.36 -20.38
C CYS A 165 -17.14 5.74 -21.31
N LYS A 166 -16.68 6.48 -22.33
CA LYS A 166 -15.64 6.00 -23.26
C LYS A 166 -14.34 5.57 -22.57
N LYS A 167 -14.08 6.11 -21.37
CA LYS A 167 -12.86 5.87 -20.59
C LYS A 167 -12.96 4.62 -19.69
N THR A 168 -14.14 4.04 -19.50
CA THR A 168 -14.36 2.93 -18.56
C THR A 168 -15.17 1.82 -19.18
N ARG A 169 -15.18 0.66 -18.54
CA ARG A 169 -16.10 -0.42 -18.88
C ARG A 169 -17.55 -0.01 -18.57
N ASN A 170 -18.50 -0.70 -19.19
CA ASN A 170 -19.91 -0.62 -18.81
C ASN A 170 -20.10 -1.06 -17.35
N TRP A 171 -21.18 -0.59 -16.72
CA TRP A 171 -21.57 -0.96 -15.35
C TRP A 171 -20.59 -0.53 -14.25
N VAL A 172 -19.86 0.57 -14.48
CA VAL A 172 -19.01 1.20 -13.45
C VAL A 172 -19.75 2.37 -12.81
N LEU A 173 -19.86 2.36 -11.48
CA LEU A 173 -20.50 3.45 -10.74
C LEU A 173 -19.71 4.74 -10.98
N ASN A 174 -20.39 5.76 -11.47
CA ASN A 174 -19.79 7.07 -11.68
C ASN A 174 -20.85 8.17 -11.64
N ASP A 175 -20.43 9.40 -11.33
CA ASP A 175 -21.27 10.61 -11.33
C ASP A 175 -20.80 11.66 -12.36
N GLY A 176 -20.00 11.24 -13.35
CA GLY A 176 -19.40 12.10 -14.37
C GLY A 176 -18.04 12.70 -13.96
N GLU A 177 -17.86 13.04 -12.69
CA GLU A 177 -16.59 13.59 -12.16
C GLU A 177 -15.77 12.50 -11.46
N TYR A 178 -16.42 11.66 -10.65
CA TYR A 178 -15.83 10.58 -9.90
C TYR A 178 -16.23 9.24 -10.47
N ILE A 179 -15.23 8.39 -10.66
CA ILE A 179 -15.36 7.04 -11.20
C ILE A 179 -14.86 6.05 -10.15
N LEU A 180 -15.64 5.00 -9.91
CA LEU A 180 -15.23 3.92 -9.04
C LEU A 180 -14.11 3.09 -9.67
N ASN A 181 -13.00 2.95 -8.94
CA ASN A 181 -11.90 2.08 -9.33
C ASN A 181 -12.37 0.61 -9.36
N GLN A 182 -11.97 -0.13 -10.39
CA GLN A 182 -12.15 -1.58 -10.43
C GLN A 182 -10.87 -2.27 -9.95
N HIS A 183 -11.01 -3.35 -9.18
CA HIS A 183 -9.87 -4.16 -8.78
C HIS A 183 -9.19 -4.76 -10.01
N SER A 184 -9.98 -5.20 -10.99
CA SER A 184 -9.52 -5.88 -12.20
C SER A 184 -8.74 -4.97 -13.16
N ASP A 185 -8.79 -3.64 -12.99
CA ASP A 185 -8.00 -2.70 -13.79
C ASP A 185 -6.53 -2.64 -13.33
N VAL A 186 -6.24 -3.04 -12.09
CA VAL A 186 -4.86 -3.07 -11.59
C VAL A 186 -4.08 -4.19 -12.31
N PRO A 187 -2.99 -3.88 -13.04
CA PRO A 187 -2.20 -4.89 -13.73
C PRO A 187 -1.49 -5.79 -12.74
N ILE A 188 -1.30 -7.06 -13.11
CA ILE A 188 -0.48 -7.97 -12.30
C ILE A 188 0.99 -7.72 -12.63
N ILE A 189 1.75 -7.30 -11.63
CA ILE A 189 3.18 -6.99 -11.75
C ILE A 189 3.94 -8.02 -10.91
N ARG A 190 4.49 -9.05 -11.57
CA ARG A 190 5.20 -10.13 -10.88
C ARG A 190 6.47 -9.60 -10.22
N HIS A 191 6.69 -10.02 -8.97
CA HIS A 191 7.93 -9.71 -8.28
C HIS A 191 9.11 -10.39 -8.98
N ILE A 192 10.11 -9.60 -9.36
CA ILE A 192 11.37 -10.10 -9.94
C ILE A 192 12.32 -10.37 -8.77
N LYS A 193 12.70 -11.65 -8.57
CA LYS A 193 13.63 -12.05 -7.49
C LYS A 193 14.96 -11.31 -7.57
N VAL A 194 15.54 -11.02 -6.40
CA VAL A 194 16.91 -10.51 -6.28
C VAL A 194 17.87 -11.51 -6.94
N LYS A 195 18.84 -11.02 -7.71
CA LYS A 195 19.78 -11.86 -8.45
C LYS A 195 20.79 -12.44 -7.46
N GLY A 196 20.76 -13.75 -7.24
CA GLY A 196 21.79 -14.48 -6.50
C GLY A 196 22.20 -13.80 -5.19
N ASN A 197 23.50 -13.50 -5.09
CA ASN A 197 24.15 -12.87 -3.95
C ASN A 197 24.06 -11.33 -3.92
N LYS A 198 23.23 -10.71 -4.77
CA LYS A 198 23.07 -9.25 -4.76
C LYS A 198 22.52 -8.82 -3.40
N SER A 199 23.22 -7.87 -2.79
CA SER A 199 22.88 -7.30 -1.49
C SER A 199 22.73 -5.79 -1.65
N PRO A 200 21.78 -5.12 -0.98
CA PRO A 200 21.74 -3.64 -0.97
C PRO A 200 23.05 -2.99 -0.51
N TYR A 201 23.95 -3.78 0.11
CA TYR A 201 25.27 -3.37 0.60
C TYR A 201 26.44 -3.78 -0.31
N ASP A 202 26.19 -4.39 -1.47
CA ASP A 202 27.24 -4.85 -2.40
C ASP A 202 27.82 -3.73 -3.28
N GLY A 203 27.34 -2.50 -3.14
CA GLY A 203 27.77 -1.34 -3.92
C GLY A 203 27.23 -1.28 -5.35
N ASP A 204 26.41 -2.25 -5.80
CA ASP A 204 25.77 -2.22 -7.12
C ASP A 204 24.52 -1.33 -7.13
N TRP A 205 24.78 -0.03 -7.00
CA TRP A 205 23.73 0.98 -7.00
C TRP A 205 22.95 0.97 -8.32
N THR A 206 23.56 0.62 -9.45
CA THR A 206 22.85 0.57 -10.74
C THR A 206 21.70 -0.45 -10.72
N TYR A 207 21.95 -1.63 -10.13
CA TYR A 207 20.96 -2.69 -9.95
C TYR A 207 19.85 -2.29 -8.97
N TRP A 208 20.21 -1.82 -7.78
CA TRP A 208 19.26 -1.50 -6.71
C TRP A 208 18.40 -0.29 -7.03
N SER A 209 18.98 0.72 -7.66
CA SER A 209 18.28 1.96 -8.02
C SER A 209 17.20 1.75 -9.07
N ASN A 210 17.49 0.93 -10.08
CA ASN A 210 16.50 0.57 -11.10
C ASN A 210 15.36 -0.26 -10.50
N ARG A 211 15.65 -1.11 -9.50
CA ARG A 211 14.62 -1.90 -8.81
C ARG A 211 13.76 -1.03 -7.89
N ILE A 212 14.36 -0.19 -7.04
CA ILE A 212 13.63 0.71 -6.14
C ILE A 212 12.72 1.61 -6.97
N GLY A 213 13.23 2.23 -8.04
CA GLY A 213 12.43 3.10 -8.90
C GLY A 213 11.21 2.44 -9.56
N LYS A 214 11.13 1.11 -9.63
CA LYS A 214 10.04 0.34 -10.26
C LYS A 214 9.06 -0.31 -9.27
N TYR A 215 9.23 -0.10 -7.96
CA TYR A 215 8.39 -0.74 -6.95
C TYR A 215 6.93 -0.22 -6.97
N PRO A 216 5.91 -1.10 -7.02
CA PRO A 216 4.50 -0.69 -6.95
C PRO A 216 4.20 0.12 -5.69
N GLY A 217 3.63 1.32 -5.84
CA GLY A 217 3.33 2.21 -4.72
C GLY A 217 4.32 3.36 -4.53
N ILE A 218 5.49 3.31 -5.18
CA ILE A 218 6.36 4.47 -5.30
C ILE A 218 5.78 5.42 -6.34
N ARG A 219 5.62 6.69 -5.98
CA ARG A 219 5.09 7.72 -6.89
C ARG A 219 6.10 7.92 -8.04
N LYS A 220 5.60 8.10 -9.27
CA LYS A 220 6.43 8.37 -10.46
C LYS A 220 7.42 9.52 -10.23
N GLU A 221 6.99 10.53 -9.48
CA GLU A 221 7.82 11.65 -9.04
C GLU A 221 9.07 11.20 -8.27
N VAL A 222 8.91 10.32 -7.28
CA VAL A 222 10.02 9.78 -6.49
C VAL A 222 10.98 9.00 -7.39
N THR A 223 10.47 8.18 -8.31
CA THR A 223 11.30 7.46 -9.28
C THR A 223 12.11 8.42 -10.16
N THR A 224 11.52 9.52 -10.61
CA THR A 224 12.23 10.51 -11.42
C THR A 224 13.31 11.24 -10.62
N LEU A 225 13.02 11.59 -9.37
CA LEU A 225 13.99 12.24 -8.47
C LEU A 225 15.15 11.30 -8.12
N LEU A 226 14.90 10.02 -7.85
CA LEU A 226 15.94 9.01 -7.62
C LEU A 226 16.91 8.93 -8.79
N LYS A 227 16.40 8.87 -10.03
CA LYS A 227 17.24 8.86 -11.23
C LYS A 227 18.06 10.15 -11.37
N ARG A 228 17.42 11.32 -11.17
CA ARG A 228 18.08 12.62 -11.31
C ARG A 228 19.17 12.83 -10.27
N GLN A 229 18.94 12.40 -9.03
CA GLN A 229 19.88 12.53 -7.91
C GLN A 229 20.87 11.37 -7.80
N LYS A 230 20.90 10.46 -8.79
CA LYS A 230 21.75 9.26 -8.78
C LYS A 230 21.61 8.47 -7.46
N ASN A 231 20.39 8.41 -6.94
CA ASN A 231 19.99 7.69 -5.72
C ASN A 231 20.64 8.19 -4.44
N LYS A 232 21.07 9.46 -4.44
CA LYS A 232 21.59 10.15 -3.27
C LYS A 232 20.54 11.11 -2.72
N CYS A 233 20.49 11.20 -1.39
CA CYS A 233 19.77 12.25 -0.69
C CYS A 233 20.38 13.60 -1.06
N ALA A 234 19.54 14.56 -1.44
CA ALA A 234 20.03 15.89 -1.84
C ALA A 234 20.57 16.71 -0.65
N PHE A 235 20.23 16.33 0.58
CA PHE A 235 20.68 17.01 1.79
C PHE A 235 21.98 16.41 2.35
N CYS A 236 22.01 15.11 2.66
CA CYS A 236 23.20 14.47 3.26
C CYS A 236 24.17 13.83 2.25
N GLY A 237 23.82 13.76 0.97
CA GLY A 237 24.66 13.15 -0.07
C GLY A 237 24.77 11.62 -0.02
N LEU A 238 24.27 10.97 1.03
CA LEU A 238 24.27 9.51 1.18
C LEU A 238 23.25 8.85 0.25
N THR A 239 23.54 7.61 -0.14
CA THR A 239 22.66 6.80 -0.98
C THR A 239 21.46 6.25 -0.20
N PHE A 240 20.29 6.23 -0.84
CA PHE A 240 19.08 5.63 -0.27
C PHE A 240 19.20 4.10 -0.20
N ARG A 241 18.90 3.53 0.97
CA ARG A 241 18.76 2.09 1.21
C ARG A 241 17.30 1.64 1.02
N SER A 242 17.10 0.33 0.90
CA SER A 242 15.77 -0.27 0.71
C SER A 242 14.81 -0.06 1.89
N SER A 243 15.35 0.13 3.09
CA SER A 243 14.59 0.40 4.32
C SER A 243 14.32 1.88 4.57
N ASP A 244 14.96 2.76 3.80
CA ASP A 244 14.91 4.19 4.10
C ASP A 244 13.56 4.78 3.70
N LEU A 245 13.00 5.59 4.61
CA LEU A 245 11.82 6.39 4.33
C LEU A 245 12.24 7.62 3.52
N MET A 246 11.71 7.73 2.30
CA MET A 246 12.00 8.81 1.37
C MET A 246 10.86 9.81 1.33
N GLU A 247 11.19 11.10 1.42
CA GLU A 247 10.23 12.19 1.33
C GLU A 247 10.61 13.17 0.22
N VAL A 248 9.59 13.69 -0.47
CA VAL A 248 9.75 14.69 -1.53
C VAL A 248 9.64 16.07 -0.91
N ASP A 249 10.73 16.82 -0.99
CA ASP A 249 10.88 18.19 -0.50
C ASP A 249 10.93 19.20 -1.65
N HIS A 250 10.73 20.48 -1.36
CA HIS A 250 10.99 21.58 -2.29
C HIS A 250 12.39 22.18 -2.05
N ILE A 251 13.19 22.34 -3.12
CA ILE A 251 14.52 22.96 -3.04
C ILE A 251 14.39 24.38 -2.49
N LYS A 252 13.58 25.21 -3.16
CA LYS A 252 13.09 26.48 -2.61
C LYS A 252 11.74 26.24 -1.93
N PRO A 253 11.59 26.52 -0.63
CA PRO A 253 10.31 26.37 0.06
C PRO A 253 9.19 27.16 -0.61
N LYS A 254 7.95 26.65 -0.54
CA LYS A 254 6.78 27.35 -1.09
C LYS A 254 6.54 28.71 -0.43
N SER A 255 6.86 28.84 0.85
CA SER A 255 6.80 30.11 1.60
C SER A 255 7.71 31.19 1.02
N GLU A 256 8.82 30.79 0.38
CA GLU A 256 9.74 31.71 -0.30
C GLU A 256 9.45 31.85 -1.80
N GLY A 257 8.24 31.50 -2.24
CA GLY A 257 7.85 31.55 -3.64
C GLY A 257 8.38 30.39 -4.49
N GLY A 258 8.78 29.29 -3.87
CA GLY A 258 9.13 28.05 -4.58
C GLY A 258 7.94 27.45 -5.32
N ASP A 259 8.13 27.14 -6.61
CA ASP A 259 7.10 26.52 -7.43
C ASP A 259 6.94 25.02 -7.13
N ASN A 260 5.81 24.42 -7.53
CA ASN A 260 5.58 22.99 -7.37
C ASN A 260 6.05 22.16 -8.58
N LYS A 261 6.91 22.72 -9.43
CA LYS A 261 7.42 22.02 -10.62
C LYS A 261 8.52 21.05 -10.21
N LEU A 262 8.70 19.98 -10.99
CA LEU A 262 9.68 18.93 -10.69
C LEU A 262 11.12 19.46 -10.57
N LYS A 263 11.45 20.56 -11.26
CA LYS A 263 12.76 21.24 -11.15
C LYS A 263 13.03 21.74 -9.73
N ASN A 264 12.00 22.14 -8.99
CA ASN A 264 12.10 22.65 -7.63
C ASN A 264 11.85 21.57 -6.58
N LYS A 265 11.77 20.30 -6.96
CA LYS A 265 11.59 19.21 -5.99
C LYS A 265 12.89 18.47 -5.79
N GLN A 266 13.08 17.85 -4.63
CA GLN A 266 14.21 16.99 -4.33
C GLN A 266 13.77 15.85 -3.42
N LEU A 267 14.53 14.76 -3.42
CA LEU A 267 14.26 13.60 -2.57
C LEU A 267 15.24 13.57 -1.41
N LEU A 268 14.72 13.46 -0.20
CA LEU A 268 15.46 13.44 1.05
C LEU A 268 15.13 12.18 1.86
N HIS A 269 16.02 11.77 2.75
CA HIS A 269 15.62 10.86 3.83
C HIS A 269 14.62 11.58 4.72
N ARG A 270 13.68 10.86 5.35
CA ARG A 270 12.71 11.45 6.29
C ARG A 270 13.37 12.34 7.35
N HIS A 271 14.40 11.84 8.03
CA HIS A 271 15.15 12.65 9.00
C HIS A 271 15.86 13.86 8.38
N CYS A 272 16.34 13.75 7.14
CA CYS A 272 16.95 14.88 6.42
C CYS A 272 15.91 15.94 6.05
N HIS A 273 14.69 15.51 5.68
CA HIS A 273 13.57 16.40 5.40
C HIS A 273 13.19 17.20 6.64
N ASP A 274 13.09 16.54 7.79
CA ASP A 274 12.80 17.19 9.08
C ASP A 274 13.87 18.23 9.42
N THR A 275 15.16 17.87 9.32
CA THR A 275 16.28 18.79 9.57
C THR A 275 16.29 19.98 8.62
N LYS A 276 16.11 19.75 7.31
CA LYS A 276 16.06 20.83 6.33
C LYS A 276 14.88 21.76 6.61
N THR A 277 13.69 21.22 6.87
CA THR A 277 12.50 22.01 7.19
C THR A 277 12.72 22.88 8.43
N ALA A 278 13.45 22.37 9.44
CA ALA A 278 13.82 23.16 10.61
C ALA A 278 14.83 24.28 10.29
N LEU A 279 15.78 24.05 9.38
CA LEU A 279 16.73 25.07 8.91
C LEU A 279 16.04 26.16 8.09
N ASP A 280 15.18 25.76 7.15
CA ASP A 280 14.35 26.67 6.35
C ASP A 280 13.42 27.51 7.24
N LYS A 281 13.10 27.01 8.45
CA LYS A 281 12.36 27.76 9.48
C LYS A 281 13.23 28.70 10.32
N LYS A 282 14.53 28.46 10.43
CA LYS A 282 15.46 29.35 11.14
C LYS A 282 15.91 30.53 10.28
N THR A 283 15.86 30.40 8.95
CA THR A 283 16.09 31.51 8.01
C THR A 283 14.93 32.52 7.95
N TYR A 284 13.83 32.31 8.69
CA TYR A 284 12.85 33.37 8.97
C TYR A 284 13.45 34.39 9.95
N THR A 285 13.79 35.57 9.42
CA THR A 285 13.72 36.82 10.19
C THR A 285 12.29 36.98 10.72
N GLN A 286 12.20 37.24 12.03
CA GLN A 286 11.07 37.62 12.89
C GLN A 286 9.66 37.76 12.27
N PRO A 287 8.59 37.40 13.02
CA PRO A 287 7.24 37.72 12.60
C PRO A 287 7.13 39.21 12.28
N LYS A 288 6.43 39.54 11.17
CA LYS A 288 6.12 40.93 10.83
C LYS A 288 5.41 41.55 12.03
N LEU A 289 6.05 42.55 12.64
CA LEU A 289 5.46 43.44 13.63
C LEU A 289 4.32 44.17 12.93
N GLN A 290 3.09 43.70 13.11
CA GLN A 290 1.90 44.45 12.71
C GLN A 290 1.05 44.69 13.95
N ASP A 291 0.94 45.98 14.25
CA ASP A 291 -0.07 46.67 15.05
C ASP A 291 0.01 46.52 16.58
N LEU A 292 1.06 47.09 17.17
CA LEU A 292 0.97 47.59 18.56
C LEU A 292 0.25 48.96 18.52
N PRO A 293 -0.79 49.19 19.34
CA PRO A 293 -1.42 50.51 19.43
C PRO A 293 -0.40 51.55 19.94
N GLU A 294 -0.56 52.82 19.53
CA GLU A 294 0.43 53.92 19.72
C GLU A 294 0.88 54.16 21.17
N ASN A 295 0.18 53.57 22.14
CA ASN A 295 0.46 53.65 23.57
C ASN A 295 1.42 52.58 24.08
N TYR A 296 2.05 51.75 23.25
CA TYR A 296 3.06 50.79 23.69
C TYR A 296 4.43 51.05 23.05
N LEU A 297 5.50 50.99 23.85
CA LEU A 297 6.89 51.08 23.40
C LEU A 297 7.76 49.97 24.00
N TRP A 298 8.88 49.68 23.33
CA TRP A 298 9.88 48.74 23.82
C TRP A 298 10.99 49.50 24.56
N VAL A 299 11.31 49.06 25.78
CA VAL A 299 12.49 49.50 26.55
C VAL A 299 13.16 48.26 27.12
N ASP A 300 14.46 48.10 26.89
CA ASP A 300 15.28 46.97 27.37
C ASP A 300 14.62 45.60 27.13
N ASP A 301 14.15 45.37 25.91
CA ASP A 301 13.46 44.14 25.47
C ASP A 301 12.15 43.82 26.25
N MET A 302 11.59 44.78 26.99
CA MET A 302 10.26 44.69 27.60
C MET A 302 9.27 45.67 26.96
N LEU A 303 8.04 45.20 26.72
CA LEU A 303 6.95 46.01 26.18
C LEU A 303 6.25 46.76 27.32
N ILE A 304 6.28 48.09 27.27
CA ILE A 304 5.71 48.98 28.31
C ILE A 304 4.63 49.87 27.69
N LEU A 305 3.58 50.15 28.47
CA LEU A 305 2.59 51.17 28.13
C LEU A 305 3.25 52.55 28.35
N ARG A 306 3.05 53.48 27.41
CA ARG A 306 3.36 54.92 27.57
C ARG A 306 2.67 55.49 28.80
#